data_AF-A0A7S2PSW6-F1
#
_entry.id   AF-A0A7S2PSW6-F1
#
_cell.length_a   1.000
_cell.length_b   1.000
_cell.length_c   1.000
_cell.angle_alpha   90.00
_cell.angle_beta   90.00
_cell.angle_gamma   90.00
#
_symmetry.space_group_name_H-M   'P 1'
#
loop_
_entity.id
_entity.type
_entity.pdbx_description
1 polymer ?
#
loop_
_entity_poly.entity_id
_entity_poly.type
_entity_poly.pdbx_seq_one_letter_code
_entity_poly.pdbx_strand_id
1 'polypeptide(L)'
;MSVPLDSIRVWSVESAGHLDRDMELRVWFKAFWDNKVKQDLRKGKADIFAIQSFIAHFVIGNADGNSALRNAQAYEPSKTGAMTKILGFLSDAHMKDPGELTSQLRSSPALLQEDESVEAAFKAGRDLFIITTKRIIVIDKKGITGKSVEYKSSPLMYNTAFKIETEGHLLSGPEVKVYTADDDIKQELAKGQKNNIWLIHEILSNKMLNNPKKDFSEEEVHVDVGNVDQSSYAPTPTQQYSPVVAAQPYVQPTTFQVQLPAGIVAGQQIQVQHPNTNQMLVITVPNGVPPGGVFNVSA
;
A
#
# COMPACT_ATOMS: atom_id res chain seq x y z
N MET A 1 -19.01 12.07 20.92
CA MET A 1 -17.57 11.81 20.70
C MET A 1 -17.15 12.54 19.44
N SER A 2 -15.97 13.14 19.44
CA SER A 2 -15.39 13.81 18.27
C SER A 2 -14.13 13.06 17.86
N VAL A 3 -14.01 12.71 16.59
CA VAL A 3 -12.84 12.00 16.02
C VAL A 3 -12.19 12.92 14.99
N PRO A 4 -10.92 13.33 15.18
CA PRO A 4 -10.18 14.08 14.17
C PRO A 4 -10.09 13.29 12.85
N LEU A 5 -10.36 13.92 11.71
CA LEU A 5 -10.40 13.23 10.41
C LEU A 5 -9.03 12.65 10.01
N ASP A 6 -7.96 13.36 10.33
CA ASP A 6 -6.57 12.92 10.14
C ASP A 6 -6.17 11.73 11.02
N SER A 7 -6.95 11.44 12.07
CA SER A 7 -6.77 10.25 12.91
C SER A 7 -7.43 9.00 12.33
N ILE A 8 -8.33 9.12 11.36
CA ILE A 8 -9.00 7.98 10.73
C ILE A 8 -7.99 7.13 9.97
N ARG A 9 -8.09 5.81 10.12
CA ARG A 9 -7.18 4.82 9.51
C ARG A 9 -7.92 3.84 8.62
N VAL A 10 -9.13 3.47 8.99
CA VAL A 10 -10.00 2.56 8.21
C VAL A 10 -11.43 3.04 8.38
N TRP A 11 -12.27 2.85 7.37
CA TRP A 11 -13.72 3.03 7.52
C TRP A 11 -14.46 2.00 6.69
N SER A 12 -15.70 1.74 7.06
CA SER A 12 -16.63 0.99 6.24
C SER A 12 -18.02 1.55 6.30
N VAL A 13 -18.74 1.39 5.20
CA VAL A 13 -20.18 1.62 5.14
C VAL A 13 -20.88 0.35 4.71
N GLU A 14 -21.97 0.00 5.38
CA GLU A 14 -22.75 -1.21 5.14
C GLU A 14 -24.16 -0.82 4.70
N SER A 15 -24.60 -1.37 3.57
CA SER A 15 -25.96 -1.16 3.08
C SER A 15 -27.00 -1.93 3.90
N ALA A 16 -28.21 -1.41 3.93
CA ALA A 16 -29.34 -2.04 4.59
C ALA A 16 -29.65 -3.42 3.98
N GLY A 17 -29.90 -4.41 4.85
CA GLY A 17 -30.34 -5.74 4.44
C GLY A 17 -31.85 -5.82 4.13
N HIS A 18 -32.41 -7.03 4.23
CA HIS A 18 -33.80 -7.31 3.87
C HIS A 18 -34.85 -6.97 4.94
N LEU A 19 -34.47 -6.99 6.21
CA LEU A 19 -35.38 -6.90 7.36
C LEU A 19 -35.05 -5.65 8.17
N ASP A 20 -35.80 -4.54 7.96
CA ASP A 20 -35.75 -3.23 8.68
C ASP A 20 -34.40 -2.82 9.29
N ARG A 21 -33.30 -3.24 8.65
CA ARG A 21 -31.96 -3.15 9.22
C ARG A 21 -31.40 -1.86 8.70
N ASP A 22 -31.00 -1.03 9.64
CA ASP A 22 -30.32 0.22 9.35
C ASP A 22 -29.01 -0.05 8.60
N MET A 23 -28.62 0.93 7.78
CA MET A 23 -27.26 0.98 7.25
C MET A 23 -26.30 1.24 8.40
N GLU A 24 -25.02 0.95 8.24
CA GLU A 24 -24.05 1.12 9.32
C GLU A 24 -22.80 1.83 8.81
N LEU A 25 -22.33 2.83 9.56
CA LEU A 25 -21.02 3.43 9.41
C LEU A 25 -20.11 2.89 10.50
N ARG A 26 -18.91 2.45 10.11
CA ARG A 26 -17.83 2.13 11.04
C ARG A 26 -16.59 2.95 10.68
N VAL A 27 -15.96 3.54 11.69
CA VAL A 27 -14.73 4.33 11.54
C VAL A 27 -13.74 3.85 12.58
N TRP A 28 -12.55 3.44 12.14
CA TRP A 28 -11.43 3.12 13.00
C TRP A 28 -10.38 4.20 12.87
N PHE A 29 -9.85 4.64 14.01
CA PHE A 29 -8.95 5.76 14.11
C PHE A 29 -7.74 5.42 15.00
N LYS A 30 -6.73 6.28 14.98
CA LYS A 30 -5.56 6.15 15.85
C LYS A 30 -5.95 6.56 17.27
N ALA A 31 -6.08 5.59 18.17
CA ALA A 31 -6.25 5.80 19.60
C ALA A 31 -5.72 4.59 20.38
N PHE A 32 -5.40 4.78 21.66
CA PHE A 32 -4.84 3.73 22.52
C PHE A 32 -5.91 2.71 22.96
N TRP A 33 -7.15 3.16 23.20
CA TRP A 33 -8.31 2.33 23.53
C TRP A 33 -9.52 2.80 22.73
N ASP A 34 -10.51 1.92 22.59
CA ASP A 34 -11.82 2.20 21.98
C ASP A 34 -11.70 2.99 20.66
N ASN A 35 -10.84 2.50 19.78
CA ASN A 35 -10.40 3.21 18.58
C ASN A 35 -11.39 3.07 17.41
N LYS A 36 -12.67 2.81 17.71
CA LYS A 36 -13.72 2.49 16.75
C LYS A 36 -15.02 3.21 17.11
N VAL A 37 -15.58 3.89 16.13
CA VAL A 37 -16.96 4.38 16.18
C VAL A 37 -17.83 3.50 15.30
N LYS A 38 -18.98 3.10 15.81
CA LYS A 38 -20.04 2.45 15.05
C LYS A 38 -21.31 3.29 15.17
N GLN A 39 -21.94 3.59 14.04
CA GLN A 39 -23.16 4.39 13.99
C GLN A 39 -24.16 3.75 13.02
N ASP A 40 -25.34 3.43 13.55
CA ASP A 40 -26.47 2.97 12.73
C ASP A 40 -27.12 4.18 12.04
N LEU A 41 -27.50 3.98 10.78
CA LEU A 41 -28.01 4.99 9.86
C LEU A 41 -29.35 4.50 9.30
N ARG A 42 -30.41 5.24 9.59
CA ARG A 42 -31.76 4.86 9.12
C ARG A 42 -31.81 4.77 7.60
N LYS A 43 -32.33 3.64 7.11
CA LYS A 43 -32.51 3.40 5.67
C LYS A 43 -33.31 4.54 5.03
N GLY A 44 -32.80 5.07 3.91
CA GLY A 44 -33.44 6.18 3.18
C GLY A 44 -33.35 7.55 3.86
N LYS A 45 -32.65 7.67 5.00
CA LYS A 45 -32.38 8.95 5.68
C LYS A 45 -30.91 9.37 5.62
N ALA A 46 -30.03 8.48 5.19
CA ALA A 46 -28.62 8.77 4.97
C ALA A 46 -28.19 8.19 3.62
N ASP A 47 -27.17 8.81 3.02
CA ASP A 47 -26.48 8.29 1.84
C ASP A 47 -25.10 7.80 2.28
N ILE A 48 -24.94 6.49 2.32
CA ILE A 48 -23.68 5.87 2.73
C ILE A 48 -22.54 6.12 1.74
N PHE A 49 -22.81 6.32 0.46
CA PHE A 49 -21.79 6.60 -0.55
C PHE A 49 -21.35 8.05 -0.48
N ALA A 50 -22.27 8.98 -0.22
CA ALA A 50 -21.91 10.36 0.09
C ALA A 50 -21.04 10.45 1.35
N ILE A 51 -21.38 9.71 2.41
CA ILE A 51 -20.58 9.66 3.64
C ILE A 51 -19.19 9.09 3.36
N GLN A 52 -19.09 7.96 2.66
CA GLN A 52 -17.81 7.36 2.33
C GLN A 52 -16.97 8.25 1.40
N SER A 53 -17.58 8.98 0.48
CA SER A 53 -16.90 9.94 -0.40
C SER A 53 -16.36 11.13 0.39
N PHE A 54 -17.15 11.64 1.33
CA PHE A 54 -16.73 12.69 2.26
C PHE A 54 -15.53 12.24 3.10
N ILE A 55 -15.58 11.05 3.70
CA ILE A 55 -14.44 10.54 4.48
C ILE A 55 -13.22 10.34 3.59
N ALA A 56 -13.37 9.78 2.39
CA ALA A 56 -12.27 9.58 1.46
C ALA A 56 -11.55 10.90 1.12
N HIS A 57 -12.31 11.97 0.88
CA HIS A 57 -11.78 13.31 0.60
C HIS A 57 -10.85 13.82 1.70
N PHE A 58 -11.25 13.72 2.97
CA PHE A 58 -10.43 14.24 4.07
C PHE A 58 -9.31 13.30 4.52
N VAL A 59 -9.50 11.99 4.38
CA VAL A 59 -8.53 11.00 4.90
C VAL A 59 -7.43 10.69 3.89
N ILE A 60 -7.76 10.66 2.59
CA ILE A 60 -6.83 10.31 1.52
C ILE A 60 -6.33 11.55 0.77
N GLY A 61 -7.09 12.65 0.79
CA GLY A 61 -6.75 13.89 0.10
C GLY A 61 -7.71 14.22 -1.03
N ASN A 62 -7.45 15.34 -1.71
CA ASN A 62 -8.34 15.86 -2.74
C ASN A 62 -8.25 15.06 -4.05
N ALA A 63 -9.22 15.29 -4.94
CA ALA A 63 -9.20 14.81 -6.32
C ALA A 63 -8.39 15.76 -7.23
N ASP A 64 -7.28 16.31 -6.71
CA ASP A 64 -6.43 17.28 -7.40
C ASP A 64 -5.20 16.62 -8.06
N GLY A 65 -5.12 15.29 -8.02
CA GLY A 65 -3.96 14.52 -8.47
C GLY A 65 -2.84 14.42 -7.44
N ASN A 66 -2.92 15.14 -6.31
CA ASN A 66 -1.97 15.05 -5.20
C ASN A 66 -2.48 14.04 -4.17
N SER A 67 -2.23 12.76 -4.42
CA SER A 67 -2.53 11.72 -3.43
C SER A 67 -1.73 11.97 -2.14
N ALA A 68 -2.31 11.68 -0.97
CA ALA A 68 -1.54 11.66 0.29
C ALA A 68 -0.39 10.62 0.26
N LEU A 69 -0.42 9.68 -0.69
CA LEU A 69 0.74 8.89 -1.09
C LEU A 69 1.59 9.69 -2.08
N ARG A 70 2.79 10.10 -1.67
CA ARG A 70 3.75 10.88 -2.49
C ARG A 70 4.07 10.29 -3.87
N ASN A 71 3.90 8.97 -4.05
CA ASN A 71 4.13 8.26 -5.31
C ASN A 71 2.90 7.46 -5.77
N ALA A 72 1.68 7.99 -5.61
CA ALA A 72 0.50 7.38 -6.24
C ALA A 72 0.47 7.64 -7.76
N GLN A 73 1.55 7.29 -8.46
CA GLN A 73 1.43 7.07 -9.90
C GLN A 73 0.64 5.78 -10.09
N ALA A 74 -0.32 5.81 -11.01
CA ALA A 74 -0.88 4.56 -11.53
C ALA A 74 0.29 3.68 -11.94
N TYR A 75 0.28 2.42 -11.50
CA TYR A 75 1.28 1.46 -11.93
C TYR A 75 1.34 1.46 -13.47
N GLU A 76 2.39 2.07 -14.03
CA GLU A 76 2.72 1.92 -15.44
C GLU A 76 3.52 0.63 -15.57
N PRO A 77 3.04 -0.35 -16.36
CA PRO A 77 3.73 -1.61 -16.50
C PRO A 77 5.17 -1.35 -16.94
N SER A 78 6.13 -1.83 -16.14
CA SER A 78 7.52 -1.74 -16.53
C SER A 78 7.69 -2.36 -17.92
N LYS A 79 8.43 -1.72 -18.82
CA LYS A 79 8.72 -2.21 -20.18
C LYS A 79 9.52 -3.52 -20.21
N THR A 80 9.73 -4.13 -19.04
CA THR A 80 10.36 -5.43 -18.86
C THR A 80 9.30 -6.52 -19.07
N GLY A 81 9.48 -7.36 -20.09
CA GLY A 81 8.52 -8.34 -20.61
C GLY A 81 8.00 -9.44 -19.65
N ALA A 82 8.25 -9.32 -18.34
CA ALA A 82 7.55 -10.09 -17.32
C ALA A 82 6.08 -9.62 -17.19
N MET A 83 5.82 -8.31 -17.28
CA MET A 83 4.50 -7.75 -17.06
C MET A 83 3.56 -7.83 -18.27
N THR A 84 4.08 -7.81 -19.49
CA THR A 84 3.27 -8.08 -20.70
C THR A 84 2.70 -9.50 -20.70
N LYS A 85 3.43 -10.46 -20.12
CA LYS A 85 2.96 -11.84 -19.92
C LYS A 85 1.90 -11.93 -18.81
N ILE A 86 2.02 -11.10 -17.77
CA ILE A 86 1.05 -11.03 -16.67
C ILE A 86 -0.23 -10.34 -17.12
N LEU A 87 -0.17 -9.24 -17.88
CA LEU A 87 -1.36 -8.59 -18.47
C LEU A 87 -2.14 -9.51 -19.42
N GLY A 88 -1.44 -10.36 -20.20
CA GLY A 88 -2.07 -11.41 -21.01
C GLY A 88 -2.63 -12.59 -20.19
N PHE A 89 -2.19 -12.77 -18.95
CA PHE A 89 -2.72 -13.77 -18.00
C PHE A 89 -3.95 -13.25 -17.25
N LEU A 90 -4.13 -11.93 -17.14
CA LEU A 90 -5.31 -11.28 -16.55
C LEU A 90 -6.59 -11.40 -17.42
N SER A 91 -6.48 -11.93 -18.64
CA SER A 91 -7.62 -12.16 -19.53
C SER A 91 -8.35 -13.48 -19.27
N ASP A 92 -7.75 -14.43 -18.55
CA ASP A 92 -8.37 -15.73 -18.32
C ASP A 92 -9.12 -15.77 -16.99
N ALA A 93 -10.45 -15.71 -17.14
CA ALA A 93 -11.50 -16.10 -16.20
C ALA A 93 -11.29 -15.72 -14.72
N HIS A 94 -12.06 -14.70 -14.30
CA HIS A 94 -12.38 -14.30 -12.91
C HIS A 94 -11.80 -12.96 -12.41
N MET A 95 -11.01 -12.24 -13.20
CA MET A 95 -10.62 -10.85 -12.89
C MET A 95 -11.50 -9.86 -13.65
N LYS A 96 -12.02 -8.81 -12.96
CA LYS A 96 -12.70 -7.71 -13.63
C LYS A 96 -11.65 -6.78 -14.25
N ASP A 97 -11.90 -6.31 -15.47
CA ASP A 97 -11.04 -5.31 -16.11
C ASP A 97 -10.89 -4.08 -15.20
N PRO A 98 -9.66 -3.66 -14.85
CA PRO A 98 -9.45 -2.52 -13.95
C PRO A 98 -10.00 -1.19 -14.50
N GLY A 99 -9.98 -0.98 -15.82
CA GLY A 99 -10.50 0.23 -16.45
C GLY A 99 -12.02 0.31 -16.39
N GLU A 100 -12.69 -0.78 -16.73
CA GLU A 100 -14.14 -0.93 -16.60
C GLU A 100 -14.58 -0.77 -15.15
N LEU A 101 -13.91 -1.45 -14.22
CA LEU A 101 -14.23 -1.36 -12.80
C LEU A 101 -13.96 0.04 -12.25
N THR A 102 -12.92 0.73 -12.70
CA THR A 102 -12.68 2.14 -12.35
C THR A 102 -13.85 3.02 -12.79
N SER A 103 -14.29 2.87 -14.04
CA SER A 103 -15.42 3.64 -14.59
C SER A 103 -16.72 3.35 -13.84
N GLN A 104 -16.95 2.08 -13.48
CA GLN A 104 -18.10 1.65 -12.70
C GLN A 104 -18.07 2.24 -11.28
N LEU A 105 -16.95 2.13 -10.56
CA LEU A 105 -16.84 2.58 -9.16
C LEU A 105 -16.67 4.10 -9.00
N ARG A 106 -16.49 4.84 -10.09
CA ARG A 106 -16.62 6.31 -10.09
C ARG A 106 -18.06 6.78 -10.26
N SER A 107 -18.91 5.95 -10.88
CA SER A 107 -20.28 6.33 -11.24
C SER A 107 -21.34 5.71 -10.32
N SER A 108 -21.35 4.39 -10.16
CA SER A 108 -22.36 3.69 -9.38
C SER A 108 -21.86 2.34 -8.83
N PRO A 109 -21.60 2.24 -7.51
CA PRO A 109 -21.58 3.34 -6.54
C PRO A 109 -20.40 4.29 -6.76
N ALA A 110 -20.55 5.57 -6.40
CA ALA A 110 -19.47 6.56 -6.41
C ALA A 110 -18.53 6.31 -5.22
N LEU A 111 -17.67 5.30 -5.35
CA LEU A 111 -16.70 4.89 -4.33
C LEU A 111 -15.34 5.56 -4.54
N LEU A 112 -14.91 5.74 -5.79
CA LEU A 112 -13.59 6.27 -6.11
C LEU A 112 -13.63 7.79 -6.29
N GLN A 113 -12.54 8.45 -5.92
CA GLN A 113 -12.30 9.83 -6.33
C GLN A 113 -12.03 9.92 -7.84
N GLU A 114 -12.18 11.10 -8.43
CA GLU A 114 -11.99 11.31 -9.88
C GLU A 114 -10.57 10.91 -10.35
N ASP A 115 -9.57 11.16 -9.50
CA ASP A 115 -8.15 10.83 -9.72
C ASP A 115 -7.73 9.47 -9.15
N GLU A 116 -8.66 8.71 -8.55
CA GLU A 116 -8.41 7.37 -8.02
C GLU A 116 -8.78 6.32 -9.09
N SER A 117 -7.90 5.34 -9.31
CA SER A 117 -8.09 4.26 -10.29
C SER A 117 -7.84 2.89 -9.67
N VAL A 118 -8.55 1.88 -10.17
CA VAL A 118 -8.32 0.48 -9.80
C VAL A 118 -7.07 -0.01 -10.53
N GLU A 119 -6.15 -0.64 -9.81
CA GLU A 119 -4.99 -1.30 -10.40
C GLU A 119 -5.21 -2.79 -10.55
N ALA A 120 -5.84 -3.42 -9.55
CA ALA A 120 -6.22 -4.82 -9.61
C ALA A 120 -7.45 -5.08 -8.74
N ALA A 121 -8.24 -6.07 -9.13
CA ALA A 121 -9.43 -6.49 -8.40
C ALA A 121 -9.58 -8.02 -8.45
N PHE A 122 -9.60 -8.64 -7.27
CA PHE A 122 -9.59 -10.08 -7.12
C PHE A 122 -10.88 -10.54 -6.46
N LYS A 123 -11.46 -11.62 -7.00
CA LYS A 123 -12.61 -12.26 -6.36
C LYS A 123 -12.13 -13.20 -5.25
N ALA A 124 -12.56 -12.93 -4.02
CA ALA A 124 -12.29 -13.75 -2.85
C ALA A 124 -13.62 -14.35 -2.37
N GLY A 125 -13.97 -15.54 -2.88
CA GLY A 125 -15.29 -16.13 -2.63
C GLY A 125 -16.45 -15.27 -3.14
N ARG A 126 -17.23 -14.69 -2.21
CA ARG A 126 -18.35 -13.77 -2.53
C ARG A 126 -17.91 -12.30 -2.60
N ASP A 127 -16.71 -12.01 -2.13
CA ASP A 127 -16.22 -10.67 -1.89
C ASP A 127 -15.32 -10.23 -3.04
N LEU A 128 -15.09 -8.93 -3.11
CA LEU A 128 -14.15 -8.32 -4.04
C LEU A 128 -13.05 -7.61 -3.26
N PHE A 129 -11.81 -8.05 -3.45
CA PHE A 129 -10.61 -7.43 -2.91
C PHE A 129 -9.98 -6.54 -3.99
N ILE A 130 -10.04 -5.23 -3.81
CA ILE A 130 -9.65 -4.24 -4.80
C ILE A 130 -8.45 -3.45 -4.29
N ILE A 131 -7.42 -3.32 -5.12
CA ILE A 131 -6.28 -2.43 -4.86
C ILE A 131 -6.38 -1.27 -5.84
N THR A 132 -6.45 -0.05 -5.31
CA THR A 132 -6.48 1.20 -6.09
C THR A 132 -5.13 1.89 -6.03
N THR A 133 -5.01 3.02 -6.73
CA THR A 133 -3.87 3.93 -6.59
C THR A 133 -3.70 4.47 -5.16
N LYS A 134 -4.78 4.50 -4.35
CA LYS A 134 -4.79 5.19 -3.04
C LYS A 134 -5.06 4.27 -1.83
N ARG A 135 -5.84 3.21 -1.99
CA ARG A 135 -6.31 2.35 -0.89
C ARG A 135 -6.60 0.92 -1.33
N ILE A 136 -6.81 0.07 -0.34
CA ILE A 136 -7.46 -1.21 -0.51
C ILE A 136 -8.95 -1.01 -0.23
N ILE A 137 -9.81 -1.57 -1.10
CA ILE A 137 -11.26 -1.62 -0.91
C ILE A 137 -11.70 -3.08 -0.86
N VAL A 138 -12.44 -3.45 0.18
CA VAL A 138 -13.11 -4.75 0.28
C VAL A 138 -14.60 -4.53 0.14
N ILE A 139 -15.20 -5.19 -0.86
CA ILE A 139 -16.66 -5.24 -1.04
C ILE A 139 -17.13 -6.61 -0.58
N ASP A 140 -17.68 -6.69 0.62
CA ASP A 140 -18.10 -7.93 1.28
C ASP A 140 -19.63 -8.05 1.26
N LYS A 141 -20.13 -9.20 0.78
CA LYS A 141 -21.56 -9.52 0.85
C LYS A 141 -21.90 -10.14 2.21
N LYS A 142 -22.53 -9.35 3.07
CA LYS A 142 -22.90 -9.73 4.44
C LYS A 142 -24.14 -10.63 4.51
N GLY A 143 -24.10 -11.53 5.50
CA GLY A 143 -25.19 -12.43 5.85
C GLY A 143 -25.39 -13.60 4.89
N ILE A 144 -26.32 -14.49 5.25
CA ILE A 144 -26.64 -15.70 4.47
C ILE A 144 -27.25 -15.34 3.11
N THR A 145 -28.13 -14.32 3.09
CA THR A 145 -28.81 -13.87 1.86
C THR A 145 -27.97 -12.95 0.97
N GLY A 146 -26.85 -12.42 1.47
CA GLY A 146 -25.97 -11.51 0.73
C GLY A 146 -26.59 -10.16 0.34
N LYS A 147 -27.71 -9.77 0.97
CA LYS A 147 -28.48 -8.57 0.63
C LYS A 147 -27.92 -7.28 1.21
N SER A 148 -27.08 -7.39 2.24
CA SER A 148 -26.30 -6.27 2.77
C SER A 148 -24.89 -6.37 2.23
N VAL A 149 -24.31 -5.23 1.87
CA VAL A 149 -22.96 -5.13 1.31
C VAL A 149 -22.16 -4.14 2.13
N GLU A 150 -21.02 -4.58 2.66
CA GLU A 150 -20.04 -3.72 3.31
C GLU A 150 -18.99 -3.27 2.29
N TYR A 151 -18.72 -1.97 2.28
CA TYR A 151 -17.65 -1.34 1.52
C TYR A 151 -16.60 -0.82 2.52
N LYS A 152 -15.55 -1.61 2.76
CA LYS A 152 -14.46 -1.27 3.68
C LYS A 152 -13.30 -0.66 2.90
N SER A 153 -12.78 0.47 3.37
CA SER A 153 -11.67 1.22 2.78
C SER A 153 -10.50 1.31 3.76
N SER A 154 -9.30 0.92 3.30
CA SER A 154 -8.04 1.01 4.06
C SER A 154 -6.97 1.69 3.21
N PRO A 155 -6.67 2.99 3.45
CA PRO A 155 -5.61 3.72 2.77
C PRO A 155 -4.26 3.01 2.86
N LEU A 156 -3.57 2.90 1.73
CA LEU A 156 -2.29 2.18 1.68
C LEU A 156 -1.24 2.81 2.60
N MET A 157 -1.28 4.14 2.76
CA MET A 157 -0.31 4.87 3.59
C MET A 157 -0.37 4.54 5.09
N TYR A 158 -1.46 3.92 5.55
CA TYR A 158 -1.63 3.54 6.95
C TYR A 158 -1.42 2.05 7.21
N ASN A 159 -1.32 1.23 6.17
CA ASN A 159 -1.11 -0.22 6.33
C ASN A 159 0.37 -0.48 6.67
N THR A 160 0.62 -1.29 7.70
CA THR A 160 1.98 -1.44 8.26
C THR A 160 2.74 -2.62 7.67
N ALA A 161 2.04 -3.69 7.33
CA ALA A 161 2.61 -4.90 6.76
C ALA A 161 1.55 -5.66 5.96
N PHE A 162 1.99 -6.66 5.21
CA PHE A 162 1.11 -7.67 4.64
C PHE A 162 1.80 -9.03 4.71
N LYS A 163 1.00 -10.09 4.60
CA LYS A 163 1.44 -11.49 4.57
C LYS A 163 0.75 -12.18 3.40
N ILE A 164 1.49 -13.06 2.75
CA ILE A 164 1.00 -13.93 1.70
C ILE A 164 1.18 -15.38 2.14
N GLU A 165 0.15 -16.17 2.00
CA GLU A 165 0.19 -17.62 2.20
C GLU A 165 -0.24 -18.31 0.91
N THR A 166 0.60 -19.21 0.40
CA THR A 166 0.25 -20.04 -0.75
C THR A 166 -0.58 -21.24 -0.32
N GLU A 167 -1.33 -21.83 -1.26
CA GLU A 167 -2.13 -23.05 -1.03
C GLU A 167 -1.30 -24.14 -0.35
N GLY A 168 -1.75 -24.59 0.83
CA GLY A 168 -1.08 -25.63 1.62
C GLY A 168 -1.81 -26.97 1.64
N HIS A 169 -3.13 -26.97 1.81
CA HIS A 169 -3.96 -28.18 1.90
C HIS A 169 -4.95 -28.29 0.72
N LEU A 170 -5.47 -29.50 0.45
CA LEU A 170 -6.27 -29.83 -0.74
C LEU A 170 -7.51 -28.95 -0.99
N LEU A 171 -8.01 -28.23 0.03
CA LEU A 171 -9.28 -27.51 0.00
C LEU A 171 -9.17 -25.98 0.13
N SER A 172 -8.04 -25.43 0.57
CA SER A 172 -7.90 -23.99 0.79
C SER A 172 -7.25 -23.30 -0.40
N GLY A 173 -7.68 -22.08 -0.69
CA GLY A 173 -7.00 -21.21 -1.65
C GLY A 173 -5.78 -20.52 -1.04
N PRO A 174 -5.07 -19.72 -1.84
CA PRO A 174 -4.03 -18.84 -1.32
C PRO A 174 -4.69 -17.64 -0.64
N GLU A 175 -3.98 -17.07 0.34
CA GLU A 175 -4.52 -16.05 1.22
C GLU A 175 -3.61 -14.82 1.25
N VAL A 176 -4.22 -13.64 1.19
CA VAL A 176 -3.58 -12.37 1.52
C VAL A 176 -4.13 -11.87 2.84
N LYS A 177 -3.22 -11.37 3.68
CA LYS A 177 -3.54 -10.65 4.90
C LYS A 177 -2.83 -9.29 4.89
N VAL A 178 -3.56 -8.20 5.09
CA VAL A 178 -3.01 -6.85 5.25
C VAL A 178 -3.27 -6.36 6.66
N TYR A 179 -2.22 -5.98 7.37
CA TYR A 179 -2.29 -5.49 8.74
C TYR A 179 -2.70 -4.02 8.72
N THR A 180 -3.80 -3.72 9.40
CA THR A 180 -4.40 -2.39 9.46
C THR A 180 -4.46 -1.89 10.91
N ALA A 181 -4.96 -0.68 11.15
CA ALA A 181 -5.22 -0.18 12.51
C ALA A 181 -6.53 -0.75 13.12
N ASP A 182 -7.30 -1.49 12.32
CA ASP A 182 -8.42 -2.36 12.71
C ASP A 182 -7.94 -3.83 12.74
N ASP A 183 -8.87 -4.78 12.81
CA ASP A 183 -8.73 -6.15 12.32
C ASP A 183 -8.09 -6.20 10.92
N ASP A 184 -7.19 -7.16 10.76
CA ASP A 184 -6.52 -7.44 9.50
C ASP A 184 -7.53 -7.62 8.36
N ILE A 185 -7.23 -7.04 7.20
CA ILE A 185 -7.93 -7.42 5.96
C ILE A 185 -7.42 -8.79 5.56
N LYS A 186 -8.26 -9.81 5.69
CA LYS A 186 -7.95 -11.20 5.36
C LYS A 186 -8.81 -11.64 4.18
N GLN A 187 -8.20 -12.07 3.08
CA GLN A 187 -8.92 -12.50 1.87
C GLN A 187 -8.32 -13.79 1.31
N GLU A 188 -9.15 -14.82 1.21
CA GLU A 188 -8.81 -16.11 0.60
C GLU A 188 -9.33 -16.14 -0.83
N LEU A 189 -8.43 -16.36 -1.79
CA LEU A 189 -8.81 -16.52 -3.19
C LEU A 189 -9.34 -17.94 -3.44
N ALA A 190 -9.95 -18.17 -4.60
CA ALA A 190 -10.28 -19.53 -4.99
C ALA A 190 -8.99 -20.40 -5.13
N LYS A 191 -9.15 -21.72 -5.02
CA LYS A 191 -8.06 -22.66 -5.30
C LYS A 191 -7.57 -22.51 -6.75
N GLY A 192 -6.28 -22.73 -6.97
CA GLY A 192 -5.60 -22.57 -8.26
C GLY A 192 -5.15 -21.12 -8.55
N GLN A 193 -5.38 -20.17 -7.64
CA GLN A 193 -5.14 -18.74 -7.88
C GLN A 193 -3.71 -18.31 -7.50
N LYS A 194 -2.72 -19.20 -7.70
CA LYS A 194 -1.31 -18.96 -7.35
C LYS A 194 -0.72 -17.73 -8.05
N ASN A 195 -1.04 -17.51 -9.32
CA ASN A 195 -0.52 -16.35 -10.05
C ASN A 195 -1.11 -15.04 -9.51
N ASN A 196 -2.38 -15.06 -9.16
CA ASN A 196 -3.05 -13.89 -8.60
C ASN A 196 -2.51 -13.53 -7.21
N ILE A 197 -2.17 -14.51 -6.36
CA ILE A 197 -1.56 -14.20 -5.06
C ILE A 197 -0.15 -13.61 -5.20
N TRP A 198 0.65 -14.06 -6.17
CA TRP A 198 1.96 -13.44 -6.45
C TRP A 198 1.83 -12.06 -7.07
N LEU A 199 0.81 -11.81 -7.89
CA LEU A 199 0.51 -10.47 -8.39
C LEU A 199 0.12 -9.53 -7.24
N ILE A 200 -0.72 -9.98 -6.30
CA ILE A 200 -1.05 -9.21 -5.08
C ILE A 200 0.23 -8.89 -4.30
N HIS A 201 1.13 -9.87 -4.11
CA HIS A 201 2.42 -9.66 -3.46
C HIS A 201 3.23 -8.54 -4.13
N GLU A 202 3.36 -8.58 -5.45
CA GLU A 202 4.11 -7.58 -6.22
C GLU A 202 3.49 -6.18 -6.06
N ILE A 203 2.18 -6.05 -6.26
CA ILE A 203 1.47 -4.77 -6.16
C ILE A 203 1.62 -4.19 -4.74
N LEU A 204 1.38 -4.99 -3.70
CA LEU A 204 1.49 -4.52 -2.31
C LEU A 204 2.93 -4.20 -1.93
N SER A 205 3.92 -4.96 -2.40
CA SER A 205 5.34 -4.65 -2.20
C SER A 205 5.67 -3.27 -2.76
N ASN A 206 5.29 -3.02 -4.02
CA ASN A 206 5.56 -1.75 -4.69
C ASN A 206 4.87 -0.58 -3.98
N LYS A 207 3.64 -0.76 -3.51
CA LYS A 207 2.84 0.32 -2.92
C LYS A 207 3.13 0.60 -1.45
N MET A 208 3.43 -0.43 -0.67
CA MET A 208 3.55 -0.33 0.79
C MET A 208 4.99 -0.27 1.30
N LEU A 209 5.96 -0.82 0.55
CA LEU A 209 7.35 -0.91 1.03
C LEU A 209 8.26 0.18 0.44
N ASN A 210 7.98 0.61 -0.80
CA ASN A 210 8.85 1.57 -1.51
C ASN A 210 8.50 3.04 -1.25
N ASN A 211 7.50 3.32 -0.41
CA ASN A 211 7.18 4.67 0.03
C ASN A 211 7.72 4.91 1.43
N PRO A 212 8.48 5.99 1.69
CA PRO A 212 8.78 6.39 3.05
C PRO A 212 7.45 6.56 3.77
N LYS A 213 7.21 5.72 4.78
CA LYS A 213 6.05 5.89 5.63
C LYS A 213 6.15 7.27 6.26
N LYS A 214 4.99 7.90 6.51
CA LYS A 214 4.94 9.05 7.40
C LYS A 214 5.22 8.52 8.81
N ASP A 215 6.49 8.24 9.09
CA ASP A 215 6.94 7.99 10.45
C ASP A 215 6.65 9.26 11.22
N PHE A 216 5.95 9.10 12.33
CA PHE A 216 5.79 10.15 13.31
C PHE A 216 7.14 10.32 14.01
N SER A 217 8.15 10.85 13.33
CA SER A 217 9.06 11.72 14.05
C SER A 217 8.19 12.87 14.53
N GLU A 218 8.21 13.12 15.84
CA GLU A 218 7.69 14.32 16.46
C GLU A 218 7.94 15.48 15.49
N GLU A 219 6.88 16.21 15.11
CA GLU A 219 7.09 17.48 14.43
C GLU A 219 8.07 18.25 15.32
N GLU A 220 9.30 18.47 14.86
CA GLU A 220 10.09 19.57 15.37
C GLU A 220 9.28 20.81 15.04
N VAL A 221 8.49 21.22 16.03
CA VAL A 221 7.85 22.52 16.03
C VAL A 221 9.01 23.50 16.02
N HIS A 222 9.39 23.98 14.84
CA HIS A 222 10.15 25.22 14.74
C HIS A 222 9.23 26.34 15.22
N VAL A 223 9.22 26.53 16.54
CA VAL A 223 8.71 27.76 17.13
C VAL A 223 9.72 28.82 16.71
N ASP A 224 9.31 29.70 15.81
CA ASP A 224 10.04 30.94 15.54
C ASP A 224 9.88 31.82 16.78
N VAL A 225 10.73 31.60 17.79
CA VAL A 225 10.77 32.43 18.99
C VAL A 225 11.46 33.72 18.59
N GLY A 226 10.65 34.66 18.10
CA GLY A 226 11.02 36.06 18.06
C GLY A 226 11.49 36.50 19.44
N ASN A 227 12.79 36.77 19.54
CA ASN A 227 13.51 37.56 20.55
C ASN A 227 12.85 37.63 21.95
N VAL A 228 13.15 36.65 22.81
CA VAL A 228 12.90 36.77 24.25
C VAL A 228 14.22 36.56 25.00
N ASP A 229 14.53 37.54 25.84
CA ASP A 229 15.74 37.72 26.64
C ASP A 229 16.18 36.45 27.39
N GLN A 230 17.41 35.99 27.10
CA GLN A 230 18.08 34.94 27.85
C GLN A 230 18.77 35.51 29.08
N SER A 231 18.17 35.39 30.26
CA SER A 231 18.96 35.30 31.49
C SER A 231 18.23 34.53 32.58
N SER A 232 18.99 33.66 33.24
CA SER A 232 18.68 32.89 34.46
C SER A 232 17.82 31.63 34.32
N TYR A 233 18.46 30.51 33.97
CA TYR A 233 18.27 29.22 34.67
C TYR A 233 19.51 28.35 34.43
N ALA A 234 20.23 28.01 35.50
CA ALA A 234 21.35 27.07 35.45
C ALA A 234 20.80 25.63 35.44
N PRO A 235 21.21 24.76 34.50
CA PRO A 235 20.77 23.37 34.52
C PRO A 235 21.57 22.54 35.52
N THR A 236 20.86 21.76 36.32
CA THR A 236 21.38 20.66 37.15
C THR A 236 21.99 19.57 36.25
N PRO A 237 23.11 18.92 36.61
CA PRO A 237 23.74 17.92 35.74
C PRO A 237 22.85 16.68 35.58
N THR A 238 22.39 16.45 34.36
CA THR A 238 21.79 15.18 33.93
C THR A 238 22.88 14.11 33.86
N GLN A 239 22.63 12.95 34.46
CA GLN A 239 23.47 11.78 34.27
C GLN A 239 23.49 11.39 32.78
N GLN A 240 24.68 11.37 32.18
CA GLN A 240 24.93 10.75 30.89
C GLN A 240 24.66 9.24 30.99
N TYR A 241 23.49 8.81 30.53
CA TYR A 241 23.33 7.44 30.07
C TYR A 241 23.90 7.37 28.65
N SER A 242 24.93 6.54 28.46
CA SER A 242 25.41 6.20 27.14
C SER A 242 24.25 5.61 26.32
N PRO A 243 23.96 6.09 25.10
CA PRO A 243 22.95 5.47 24.27
C PRO A 243 23.37 4.03 23.98
N VAL A 244 22.48 3.07 24.28
CA VAL A 244 22.58 1.73 23.71
C VAL A 244 22.40 1.91 22.22
N VAL A 245 23.49 1.78 21.47
CA VAL A 245 23.48 1.79 20.01
C VAL A 245 22.62 0.60 19.58
N ALA A 246 21.37 0.86 19.22
CA ALA A 246 20.60 -0.08 18.43
C ALA A 246 21.38 -0.28 17.13
N ALA A 247 21.92 -1.49 16.94
CA ALA A 247 22.57 -1.85 15.69
C ALA A 247 21.53 -1.70 14.57
N GLN A 248 21.64 -0.63 13.79
CA GLN A 248 21.06 -0.59 12.46
C GLN A 248 21.58 -1.83 11.73
N PRO A 249 20.75 -2.67 11.09
CA PRO A 249 21.28 -3.67 10.19
C PRO A 249 22.02 -2.92 9.09
N TYR A 250 23.35 -2.93 9.18
CA TYR A 250 24.20 -2.44 8.12
C TYR A 250 23.99 -3.40 6.94
N VAL A 251 23.11 -3.05 6.01
CA VAL A 251 23.15 -3.61 4.67
C VAL A 251 24.43 -3.08 4.05
N GLN A 252 25.49 -3.90 4.09
CA GLN A 252 26.67 -3.64 3.29
C GLN A 252 26.18 -3.55 1.84
N PRO A 253 26.49 -2.47 1.08
CA PRO A 253 26.29 -2.52 -0.35
C PRO A 253 27.05 -3.75 -0.86
N THR A 254 26.34 -4.72 -1.44
CA THR A 254 26.97 -5.94 -1.94
C THR A 254 27.75 -5.56 -3.19
N THR A 255 29.01 -5.21 -3.02
CA THR A 255 29.90 -5.01 -4.17
C THR A 255 30.31 -6.37 -4.71
N PHE A 256 30.22 -6.57 -6.01
CA PHE A 256 30.81 -7.73 -6.68
C PHE A 256 31.75 -7.28 -7.80
N GLN A 257 32.73 -8.13 -8.11
CA GLN A 257 33.72 -7.85 -9.13
C GLN A 257 33.24 -8.30 -10.50
N VAL A 258 33.43 -7.42 -11.48
CA VAL A 258 33.17 -7.70 -12.89
C VAL A 258 34.48 -7.57 -13.66
N GLN A 259 34.78 -8.57 -14.49
CA GLN A 259 35.86 -8.49 -15.47
C GLN A 259 35.35 -7.90 -16.79
N LEU A 260 36.04 -6.90 -17.29
CA LEU A 260 35.70 -6.21 -18.52
C LEU A 260 36.04 -7.09 -19.74
N PRO A 261 35.07 -7.42 -20.62
CA PRO A 261 35.36 -8.14 -21.86
C PRO A 261 36.32 -7.37 -22.78
N ALA A 262 37.11 -8.11 -23.57
CA ALA A 262 38.01 -7.50 -24.54
C ALA A 262 37.23 -6.67 -25.58
N GLY A 263 37.72 -5.47 -25.88
CA GLY A 263 37.11 -4.57 -26.88
C GLY A 263 36.06 -3.59 -26.35
N ILE A 264 35.71 -3.65 -25.06
CA ILE A 264 34.83 -2.66 -24.41
C ILE A 264 35.67 -1.51 -23.84
N VAL A 265 35.21 -0.27 -24.04
CA VAL A 265 35.86 0.95 -23.53
C VAL A 265 35.03 1.63 -22.46
N ALA A 266 35.67 2.51 -21.67
CA ALA A 266 34.99 3.29 -20.65
C ALA A 266 33.81 4.10 -21.20
N GLY A 267 32.76 4.24 -20.39
CA GLY A 267 31.51 4.91 -20.78
C GLY A 267 30.53 4.03 -21.56
N GLN A 268 30.93 2.85 -22.05
CA GLN A 268 29.98 1.89 -22.63
C GLN A 268 29.17 1.20 -21.53
N GLN A 269 27.92 0.84 -21.85
CA GLN A 269 27.08 0.05 -20.96
C GLN A 269 27.27 -1.45 -21.26
N ILE A 270 27.43 -2.25 -20.21
CA ILE A 270 27.48 -3.71 -20.29
C ILE A 270 26.44 -4.34 -19.39
N GLN A 271 25.96 -5.52 -19.76
CA GLN A 271 25.07 -6.33 -18.93
C GLN A 271 25.89 -7.33 -18.13
N VAL A 272 25.66 -7.36 -16.81
CA VAL A 272 26.33 -8.29 -15.90
C VAL A 272 25.30 -8.98 -15.02
N GLN A 273 25.56 -10.24 -14.66
CA GLN A 273 24.68 -10.98 -13.77
C GLN A 273 25.21 -10.91 -12.34
N HIS A 274 24.37 -10.52 -11.39
CA HIS A 274 24.72 -10.53 -9.98
C HIS A 274 24.91 -11.99 -9.50
N PRO A 275 26.06 -12.33 -8.87
CA PRO A 275 26.47 -13.71 -8.65
C PRO A 275 25.56 -14.50 -7.69
N ASN A 276 24.88 -13.81 -6.77
CA ASN A 276 24.06 -14.47 -5.74
C ASN A 276 22.55 -14.41 -6.02
N THR A 277 22.10 -13.45 -6.83
CA THR A 277 20.66 -13.22 -7.07
C THR A 277 20.25 -13.56 -8.50
N ASN A 278 21.22 -13.83 -9.39
CA ASN A 278 21.02 -14.02 -10.82
C ASN A 278 20.38 -12.83 -11.54
N GLN A 279 20.29 -11.66 -10.88
CA GLN A 279 19.72 -10.43 -11.43
C GLN A 279 20.64 -9.86 -12.52
N MET A 280 20.07 -9.48 -13.66
CA MET A 280 20.81 -8.78 -14.72
C MET A 280 20.87 -7.28 -14.42
N LEU A 281 22.07 -6.73 -14.40
CA LEU A 281 22.36 -5.31 -14.13
C LEU A 281 22.98 -4.69 -15.38
N VAL A 282 22.53 -3.49 -15.74
CA VAL A 282 23.18 -2.66 -16.76
C VAL A 282 24.11 -1.70 -16.05
N ILE A 283 25.41 -1.83 -16.28
CA ILE A 283 26.43 -0.99 -15.64
C ILE A 283 27.17 -0.19 -16.70
N THR A 284 27.50 1.06 -16.36
CA THR A 284 28.37 1.90 -17.20
C THR A 284 29.81 1.63 -16.79
N VAL A 285 30.67 1.29 -17.76
CA VAL A 285 32.08 0.98 -17.50
C VAL A 285 32.79 2.24 -16.99
N PRO A 286 33.41 2.21 -15.79
CA PRO A 286 34.07 3.37 -15.23
C PRO A 286 35.35 3.73 -15.98
N ASN A 287 35.70 5.02 -15.96
CA ASN A 287 36.94 5.52 -16.55
C ASN A 287 38.16 4.91 -15.85
N GLY A 288 39.16 4.50 -16.64
CA GLY A 288 40.44 3.99 -16.13
C GLY A 288 40.55 2.47 -15.99
N VAL A 289 39.53 1.69 -16.35
CA VAL A 289 39.63 0.22 -16.41
C VAL A 289 40.17 -0.21 -17.78
N PRO A 290 41.34 -0.87 -17.86
CA PRO A 290 41.87 -1.36 -19.14
C PRO A 290 41.03 -2.54 -19.66
N PRO A 291 41.03 -2.83 -20.98
CA PRO A 291 40.43 -4.05 -21.52
C PRO A 291 40.94 -5.30 -20.80
N GLY A 292 40.02 -6.16 -20.32
CA GLY A 292 40.37 -7.32 -19.48
C GLY A 292 40.56 -7.03 -17.99
N GLY A 293 40.50 -5.76 -17.57
CA GLY A 293 40.60 -5.33 -16.18
C GLY A 293 39.35 -5.63 -15.34
N VAL A 294 39.47 -5.51 -14.02
CA VAL A 294 38.39 -5.81 -13.06
C VAL A 294 37.95 -4.54 -12.35
N PHE A 295 36.65 -4.39 -12.09
CA PHE A 295 36.10 -3.29 -11.31
C PHE A 295 34.93 -3.74 -10.43
N ASN A 296 34.64 -2.95 -9.39
CA ASN A 296 33.58 -3.24 -8.44
C ASN A 296 32.26 -2.62 -8.90
N VAL A 297 31.19 -3.38 -8.78
CA VAL A 297 29.81 -2.96 -9.01
C VAL A 297 29.07 -3.02 -7.69
N SER A 298 28.54 -1.88 -7.24
CA SER A 298 27.63 -1.83 -6.08
C SER A 298 26.21 -2.14 -6.55
N ALA A 299 25.58 -3.13 -5.93
CA ALA A 299 24.19 -3.53 -6.18
C ALA A 299 23.42 -3.67 -4.85
#